data_AF-A0A535Z6U3-F1
#
_entry.id   AF-A0A535Z6U3-F1
#
_cell.length_a   1.000
_cell.length_b   1.000
_cell.length_c   1.000
_cell.angle_alpha   90.00
_cell.angle_beta   90.00
_cell.angle_gamma   90.00
#
_symmetry.space_group_name_H-M   'P 1'
#
loop_
_entity.id
_entity.type
_entity.pdbx_description
1 polymer ?
#
loop_
_entity_poly.entity_id
_entity_poly.type
_entity_poly.pdbx_seq_one_letter_code
_entity_poly.pdbx_strand_id
1 'polypeptide(L)'
;MPMSWNVEGTYFENCNCTFACPCSVTSFATPATQDRCNVILNYHIQRGEIDGVDVSGHSVSVVADAPAKMMDGNWRVGLLIDDKASKEQADKLAGVFSGQMGGPMASLAPLIKEVLGIEQHPIEYHDSGHKHRVKIGRD
;
A
#
# COMPACT_ATOMS: atom_id res chain seq x y z
N MET A 1 11.88 21.03 -3.91
CA MET A 1 11.90 20.57 -5.32
C MET A 1 10.52 20.01 -5.62
N PRO A 2 9.92 20.24 -6.79
CA PRO A 2 8.62 19.68 -7.13
C PRO A 2 8.70 18.16 -6.98
N MET A 3 7.67 17.51 -6.42
CA MET A 3 7.63 16.05 -6.42
C MET A 3 7.65 15.59 -7.88
N SER A 4 8.65 14.79 -8.22
CA SER A 4 8.88 14.30 -9.58
C SER A 4 7.96 13.14 -9.96
N TRP A 5 6.86 12.98 -9.22
CA TRP A 5 5.87 11.93 -9.45
C TRP A 5 4.47 12.43 -9.14
N ASN A 6 3.50 11.86 -9.86
CA ASN A 6 2.08 12.03 -9.62
C ASN A 6 1.38 10.72 -9.97
N VAL A 7 0.58 10.19 -9.06
CA VAL A 7 -0.24 8.99 -9.29
C VAL A 7 -1.68 9.26 -8.86
N GLU A 8 -2.62 8.82 -9.67
CA GLU A 8 -4.05 8.95 -9.48
C GLU A 8 -4.71 7.59 -9.70
N GLY A 9 -5.66 7.24 -8.84
CA GLY A 9 -6.45 6.03 -9.03
C GLY A 9 -7.25 5.65 -7.81
N THR A 10 -7.41 4.34 -7.62
CA THR A 10 -8.27 3.78 -6.58
C THR A 10 -7.43 3.32 -5.40
N TYR A 11 -7.86 3.67 -4.20
CA TYR A 11 -7.33 3.18 -2.94
C TYR A 11 -8.41 2.45 -2.16
N PHE A 12 -8.08 1.27 -1.62
CA PHE A 12 -8.92 0.58 -0.66
C PHE A 12 -8.08 -0.33 0.23
N GLU A 13 -8.52 -0.44 1.49
CA GLU A 13 -7.82 -1.20 2.51
C GLU A 13 -8.69 -2.32 3.07
N ASN A 14 -8.06 -3.38 3.56
CA ASN A 14 -8.72 -4.40 4.35
C ASN A 14 -7.87 -4.72 5.58
N CYS A 15 -8.50 -4.68 6.74
CA CYS A 15 -7.87 -5.00 8.03
C CYS A 15 -8.56 -6.21 8.65
N ASN A 16 -7.83 -6.96 9.47
CA ASN A 16 -8.35 -8.08 10.25
C ASN A 16 -9.30 -7.71 11.41
N CYS A 17 -9.82 -6.48 11.47
CA CYS A 17 -10.72 -6.06 12.54
C CYS A 17 -12.09 -6.79 12.45
N THR A 18 -12.72 -7.02 13.61
CA THR A 18 -13.99 -7.77 13.71
C THR A 18 -15.18 -7.08 13.03
N PHE A 19 -15.12 -5.76 12.87
CA PHE A 19 -16.14 -4.96 12.21
C PHE A 19 -15.48 -3.81 11.44
N ALA A 20 -15.95 -2.58 11.60
CA ALA A 20 -15.29 -1.40 11.06
C ALA A 20 -13.93 -1.18 11.75
N CYS A 21 -12.92 -0.83 10.96
CA CYS A 21 -11.59 -0.50 11.46
C CYS A 21 -11.64 0.79 12.30
N PRO A 22 -11.37 0.76 13.61
CA PRO A 22 -11.39 1.96 14.45
C PRO A 22 -10.33 2.97 14.03
N CYS A 23 -9.19 2.50 13.50
CA CYS A 23 -8.07 3.33 13.08
C CYS A 23 -8.47 4.33 11.99
N SER A 24 -9.24 3.89 10.99
CA SER A 24 -9.63 4.72 9.84
C SER A 24 -10.56 5.87 10.25
N VAL A 25 -11.45 5.65 11.23
CA VAL A 25 -12.39 6.69 11.70
C VAL A 25 -11.82 7.59 12.80
N THR A 26 -10.78 7.14 13.51
CA THR A 26 -10.17 7.88 14.62
C THR A 26 -8.79 8.46 14.29
N SER A 27 -8.36 8.37 13.03
CA SER A 27 -7.00 8.78 12.62
C SER A 27 -5.92 8.13 13.49
N PHE A 28 -5.99 6.80 13.65
CA PHE A 28 -5.08 5.97 14.44
C PHE A 28 -5.08 6.22 15.97
N ALA A 29 -6.02 7.00 16.50
CA ALA A 29 -6.09 7.27 17.94
C ALA A 29 -6.55 6.06 18.76
N THR A 30 -7.41 5.21 18.19
CA THR A 30 -7.95 4.00 18.86
C THR A 30 -7.24 2.74 18.38
N PRO A 31 -6.96 1.77 19.27
CA PRO A 31 -6.40 0.47 18.87
C PRO A 31 -7.30 -0.32 17.93
N ALA A 32 -6.68 -1.21 17.14
CA ALA A 32 -7.36 -2.28 16.43
C ALA A 32 -8.10 -3.23 17.39
N THR A 33 -9.07 -3.96 16.86
CA THR A 33 -9.91 -4.89 17.63
C THR A 33 -9.26 -6.26 17.88
N GLN A 34 -8.13 -6.53 17.23
CA GLN A 34 -7.33 -7.74 17.38
C GLN A 34 -5.99 -7.41 18.03
N ASP A 35 -5.30 -8.42 18.58
CA ASP A 35 -4.00 -8.25 19.26
C ASP A 35 -2.93 -7.60 18.37
N ARG A 36 -3.01 -7.87 17.06
CA ARG A 36 -2.20 -7.24 16.02
C ARG A 36 -3.08 -6.73 14.89
N CYS A 37 -2.69 -5.60 14.31
CA CYS A 37 -3.29 -5.11 13.08
C CYS A 37 -2.55 -5.77 11.90
N ASN A 38 -3.29 -6.56 11.12
CA ASN A 38 -2.84 -7.01 9.80
C ASN A 38 -3.69 -6.31 8.75
N VAL A 39 -3.04 -5.45 7.98
CA VAL A 39 -3.69 -4.60 6.98
C VAL A 39 -3.03 -4.77 5.63
N ILE A 40 -3.86 -4.78 4.59
CA ILE A 40 -3.43 -4.61 3.21
C ILE A 40 -4.00 -3.29 2.67
N LEU A 41 -3.12 -2.46 2.12
CA LEU A 41 -3.45 -1.20 1.46
C LEU A 41 -3.27 -1.40 -0.04
N ASN A 42 -4.36 -1.40 -0.80
CA ASN A 42 -4.34 -1.66 -2.24
C ASN A 42 -4.47 -0.36 -3.01
N TYR A 43 -3.59 -0.19 -3.98
CA TYR A 43 -3.55 0.94 -4.89
C TYR A 43 -3.64 0.42 -6.31
N HIS A 44 -4.65 0.86 -7.06
CA HIS A 44 -4.70 0.68 -8.51
C HIS A 44 -4.46 2.02 -9.17
N ILE A 45 -3.38 2.14 -9.93
CA ILE A 45 -2.95 3.39 -10.55
C ILE A 45 -3.66 3.50 -11.89
N GLN A 46 -4.68 4.35 -11.97
CA GLN A 46 -5.41 4.59 -13.21
C GLN A 46 -4.59 5.45 -14.16
N ARG A 47 -3.90 6.46 -13.62
CA ARG A 47 -2.98 7.34 -14.34
C ARG A 47 -1.81 7.69 -13.43
N GLY A 48 -0.59 7.59 -13.91
CA GLY A 48 0.54 8.02 -13.11
C GLY A 48 1.87 8.06 -13.87
N GLU A 49 2.72 8.98 -13.44
CA GLU A 49 4.08 9.12 -13.93
C GLU A 49 5.02 9.29 -12.73
N ILE A 50 6.18 8.62 -12.78
CA ILE A 50 7.23 8.71 -11.77
C ILE A 50 8.56 8.95 -12.50
N ASP A 51 9.13 10.15 -12.37
CA ASP A 51 10.36 10.59 -13.05
C ASP A 51 10.34 10.35 -14.58
N GLY A 52 9.22 10.64 -15.25
CA GLY A 52 9.06 10.40 -16.69
C GLY A 52 8.72 8.95 -17.08
N VAL A 53 8.60 8.04 -16.11
CA VAL A 53 8.17 6.65 -16.34
C VAL A 53 6.65 6.55 -16.14
N ASP A 54 5.92 6.17 -17.19
CA ASP A 54 4.50 5.85 -17.08
C ASP A 54 4.32 4.57 -16.25
N VAL A 55 3.51 4.67 -15.19
CA VAL A 55 3.17 3.56 -14.29
C VAL A 55 1.66 3.29 -14.26
N SER A 56 0.93 3.85 -15.21
CA SER A 56 -0.52 3.67 -15.35
C SER A 56 -0.88 2.21 -15.61
N GLY A 57 -2.02 1.78 -15.08
CA GLY A 57 -2.56 0.42 -15.22
C GLY A 57 -1.99 -0.59 -14.22
N HIS A 58 -0.94 -0.25 -13.47
CA HIS A 58 -0.35 -1.15 -12.48
C HIS A 58 -1.01 -1.05 -11.12
N SER A 59 -0.95 -2.14 -10.38
CA SER A 59 -1.42 -2.21 -9.00
C SER A 59 -0.27 -2.45 -8.04
N VAL A 60 -0.37 -1.87 -6.84
CA VAL A 60 0.59 -2.03 -5.75
C VAL A 60 -0.19 -2.29 -4.47
N SER A 61 0.29 -3.25 -3.67
CA SER A 61 -0.30 -3.56 -2.37
C SER A 61 0.76 -3.49 -1.28
N VAL A 62 0.49 -2.70 -0.25
CA VAL A 62 1.33 -2.61 0.95
C VAL A 62 0.70 -3.49 2.01
N VAL A 63 1.43 -4.48 2.49
CA VAL A 63 1.00 -5.34 3.59
C VAL A 63 1.73 -4.90 4.85
N ALA A 64 1.00 -4.62 5.92
CA ALA A 64 1.58 -4.25 7.19
C ALA A 64 1.09 -5.14 8.33
N ASP A 65 2.02 -5.50 9.20
CA ASP A 65 1.79 -6.17 10.48
C ASP A 65 2.27 -5.23 11.59
N ALA A 66 1.34 -4.76 12.40
CA ALA A 66 1.56 -3.76 13.44
C ALA A 66 0.96 -4.20 14.79
N PRO A 67 1.42 -3.63 15.91
CA PRO A 67 0.70 -3.71 17.17
C PRO A 67 -0.75 -3.19 17.02
N ALA A 68 -1.63 -3.59 17.94
CA ALA A 68 -3.02 -3.10 17.95
C ALA A 68 -3.11 -1.56 17.89
N LYS A 69 -2.26 -0.86 18.65
CA LYS A 69 -2.13 0.60 18.56
C LYS A 69 -1.02 0.94 17.56
N MET A 70 -1.42 1.22 16.33
CA MET A 70 -0.49 1.44 15.21
C MET A 70 0.52 2.57 15.46
N MET A 71 0.14 3.61 16.20
CA MET A 71 1.04 4.72 16.55
C MET A 71 2.18 4.34 17.50
N ASP A 72 2.15 3.15 18.11
CA ASP A 72 3.26 2.65 18.92
C ASP A 72 4.44 2.14 18.04
N GLY A 73 4.28 2.14 16.71
CA GLY A 73 5.32 1.75 15.76
C GLY A 73 5.56 0.24 15.75
N ASN A 74 6.81 -0.18 15.51
CA ASN A 74 7.21 -1.59 15.40
C ASN A 74 6.46 -2.33 14.27
N TRP A 75 6.18 -1.63 13.17
CA TRP A 75 5.54 -2.24 12.00
C TRP A 75 6.54 -3.08 11.22
N ARG A 76 6.05 -4.18 10.67
CA ARG A 76 6.72 -4.96 9.63
C ARG A 76 5.92 -4.77 8.35
N VAL A 77 6.59 -4.37 7.27
CA VAL A 77 5.93 -3.97 6.02
C VAL A 77 6.50 -4.75 4.85
N GLY A 78 5.63 -5.29 3.99
CA GLY A 78 5.98 -5.86 2.70
C GLY A 78 5.30 -5.10 1.57
N LEU A 79 5.94 -5.05 0.41
CA LEU A 79 5.39 -4.43 -0.79
C LEU A 79 5.19 -5.49 -1.89
N LEU A 80 4.00 -5.54 -2.46
CA LEU A 80 3.63 -6.40 -3.57
C LEU A 80 3.32 -5.52 -4.78
N ILE A 81 3.99 -5.78 -5.90
CA ILE A 81 3.85 -5.02 -7.14
C ILE A 81 3.32 -5.95 -8.24
N ASP A 82 2.50 -5.43 -9.15
CA ASP A 82 2.02 -6.17 -10.31
C ASP A 82 3.19 -6.75 -11.13
N ASP A 83 3.12 -8.04 -11.47
CA ASP A 83 4.14 -8.74 -12.27
C ASP A 83 4.18 -8.29 -13.74
N LYS A 84 3.15 -7.57 -14.19
CA LYS A 84 3.14 -6.91 -15.50
C LYS A 84 3.99 -5.65 -15.54
N ALA A 85 4.39 -5.10 -14.39
CA ALA A 85 5.28 -3.96 -14.35
C ALA A 85 6.68 -4.38 -14.84
N SER A 86 7.22 -3.58 -15.76
CA SER A 86 8.63 -3.72 -16.12
C SER A 86 9.52 -3.50 -14.89
N LYS A 87 10.76 -3.96 -14.93
CA LYS A 87 11.70 -3.73 -13.83
C LYS A 87 11.80 -2.25 -13.46
N GLU A 88 11.85 -1.37 -14.46
CA GLU A 88 11.92 0.07 -14.23
C GLU A 88 10.65 0.60 -13.55
N GLN A 89 9.46 0.20 -14.03
CA GLN A 89 8.19 0.56 -13.39
C GLN A 89 8.12 0.04 -11.96
N ALA A 90 8.52 -1.21 -11.72
CA ALA A 90 8.52 -1.81 -10.39
C ALA A 90 9.47 -1.08 -9.44
N ASP A 91 10.68 -0.71 -9.88
CA ASP A 91 11.63 0.05 -9.07
C ASP A 91 11.08 1.46 -8.73
N LYS A 92 10.38 2.12 -9.67
CA LYS A 92 9.73 3.43 -9.44
C LYS A 92 8.55 3.32 -8.45
N LEU A 93 7.69 2.34 -8.65
CA LEU A 93 6.57 2.04 -7.75
C LEU A 93 7.07 1.71 -6.35
N ALA A 94 8.12 0.90 -6.24
CA ALA A 94 8.79 0.60 -4.99
C ALA A 94 9.26 1.87 -4.28
N GLY A 95 9.91 2.80 -5.00
CA GLY A 95 10.37 4.07 -4.43
C GLY A 95 9.25 4.94 -3.86
N VAL A 96 8.12 5.05 -4.56
CA VAL A 96 6.96 5.82 -4.09
C VAL A 96 6.27 5.14 -2.91
N PHE A 97 5.91 3.87 -3.03
CA PHE A 97 5.11 3.17 -2.02
C PHE A 97 5.91 2.73 -0.78
N SER A 98 7.24 2.72 -0.85
CA SER A 98 8.11 2.60 0.35
C SER A 98 8.34 3.94 1.06
N GLY A 99 7.93 5.07 0.46
CA GLY A 99 8.17 6.42 0.99
C GLY A 99 9.56 6.99 0.71
N GLN A 100 10.44 6.29 -0.01
CA GLN A 100 11.77 6.79 -0.39
C GLN A 100 11.70 8.04 -1.27
N MET A 101 10.61 8.20 -2.04
CA MET A 101 10.36 9.37 -2.89
C MET A 101 9.47 10.43 -2.22
N GLY A 102 9.30 10.38 -0.90
CA GLY A 102 8.50 11.35 -0.14
C GLY A 102 7.01 11.00 -0.13
N GLY A 103 6.16 12.04 -0.04
CA GLY A 103 4.70 11.89 -0.01
C GLY A 103 4.15 11.29 1.29
N PRO A 104 2.87 10.89 1.31
CA PRO A 104 2.21 10.36 2.50
C PRO A 104 2.90 9.11 3.07
N MET A 105 3.49 8.28 2.20
CA MET A 105 4.17 7.04 2.61
C MET A 105 5.44 7.34 3.42
N ALA A 106 6.17 8.42 3.11
CA ALA A 106 7.33 8.84 3.89
C ALA A 106 6.99 9.21 5.34
N SER A 107 5.78 9.75 5.58
CA SER A 107 5.30 10.08 6.93
C SER A 107 5.11 8.84 7.82
N LEU A 108 4.97 7.66 7.22
CA LEU A 108 4.83 6.38 7.95
C LEU A 108 6.19 5.75 8.29
N ALA A 109 7.28 6.18 7.65
CA ALA A 109 8.60 5.59 7.83
C ALA A 109 9.07 5.48 9.30
N PRO A 110 8.81 6.46 10.21
CA PRO A 110 9.18 6.34 11.61
C PRO A 110 8.47 5.20 12.38
N LEU A 111 7.36 4.68 11.86
CA LEU A 111 6.60 3.59 12.48
C LEU A 111 7.10 2.21 12.04
N ILE A 112 7.88 2.15 10.95
CA ILE A 112 8.38 0.92 10.36
C ILE A 112 9.67 0.50 11.04
N LYS A 113 9.68 -0.70 11.63
CA LYS A 113 10.89 -1.32 12.15
C LYS A 113 11.59 -2.19 11.12
N GLU A 114 10.81 -2.86 10.29
CA GLU A 114 11.31 -3.87 9.36
C GLU A 114 10.57 -3.79 8.03
N VAL A 115 11.32 -3.80 6.93
CA VAL A 115 10.79 -4.04 5.59
C VAL A 115 11.10 -5.50 5.24
N LEU A 116 10.05 -6.30 5.11
CA LEU A 116 10.14 -7.75 4.89
C LEU A 116 10.60 -8.09 3.46
N GLY A 117 10.33 -7.21 2.51
CA GLY A 117 10.71 -7.39 1.11
C GLY A 117 9.79 -6.67 0.14
N ILE A 118 10.21 -6.68 -1.12
CA ILE A 118 9.44 -6.20 -2.27
C ILE A 118 9.37 -7.35 -3.26
N GLU A 119 8.16 -7.76 -3.62
CA GLU A 119 7.92 -8.88 -4.53
C GLU A 119 7.00 -8.48 -5.67
N GLN A 120 7.21 -9.11 -6.83
CA GLN A 120 6.28 -9.03 -7.96
C GLN A 120 5.41 -10.28 -8.02
N HIS A 121 4.09 -10.08 -8.07
CA HIS A 121 3.10 -11.15 -8.19
C HIS A 121 2.01 -10.72 -9.18
N PRO A 122 1.30 -11.65 -9.82
CA PRO A 122 0.15 -11.29 -10.62
C PRO A 122 -0.89 -10.63 -9.71
N ILE A 123 -1.30 -9.42 -10.09
CA ILE A 123 -2.37 -8.69 -9.40
C ILE A 123 -3.54 -8.50 -10.37
N GLU A 124 -4.71 -8.99 -9.97
CA GLU A 124 -5.96 -8.75 -10.67
C GLU A 124 -6.82 -7.77 -9.87
N TYR A 125 -6.94 -6.55 -10.41
CA TYR A 125 -7.84 -5.52 -9.89
C TYR A 125 -9.17 -5.55 -10.65
N HIS A 126 -10.28 -5.46 -9.92
CA HIS A 126 -11.60 -5.25 -10.49
C HIS A 126 -12.36 -4.18 -9.73
N ASP A 127 -13.05 -3.34 -10.49
CA ASP A 127 -13.93 -2.29 -10.01
C ASP A 127 -15.28 -2.38 -10.70
N SER A 128 -16.36 -2.45 -9.92
CA SER A 128 -17.73 -2.34 -10.43
C SER A 128 -18.51 -1.23 -9.69
N GLY A 129 -17.84 -0.16 -9.29
CA GLY A 129 -18.41 1.00 -8.60
C GLY A 129 -18.57 0.79 -7.10
N HIS A 130 -19.45 -0.13 -6.69
CA HIS A 130 -19.69 -0.44 -5.27
C HIS A 130 -18.90 -1.64 -4.76
N LYS A 131 -18.15 -2.31 -5.64
CA LYS A 131 -17.37 -3.49 -5.30
C LYS A 131 -15.98 -3.36 -5.91
N HIS A 132 -14.99 -3.30 -5.03
CA HIS A 132 -13.58 -3.39 -5.38
C HIS A 132 -13.07 -4.77 -4.98
N ARG A 133 -12.29 -5.39 -5.86
CA ARG A 133 -11.63 -6.67 -5.60
C ARG A 133 -10.19 -6.58 -6.05
N VAL A 134 -9.31 -7.12 -5.21
CA VAL A 134 -7.94 -7.46 -5.59
C VAL A 134 -7.75 -8.97 -5.41
N LYS A 135 -7.05 -9.61 -6.33
CA LYS A 135 -6.47 -10.95 -6.15
C LYS A 135 -4.96 -10.83 -6.39
N ILE A 136 -4.16 -11.38 -5.49
CA ILE A 136 -2.70 -11.36 -5.56
C ILE A 136 -2.20 -12.80 -5.51
N GLY A 137 -1.33 -13.18 -6.44
CA GLY A 137 -0.79 -14.53 -6.53
C GLY A 137 -1.65 -15.48 -7.38
N ARG A 138 -1.17 -16.72 -7.52
CA ARG A 138 -1.71 -17.73 -8.45
C ARG A 138 -2.46 -18.86 -7.74
N ASP A 139 -3.39 -18.53 -6.85
CA ASP A 139 -4.34 -19.50 -6.26
C ASP A 139 -5.77 -19.02 -6.44
#